data_AF-A0A1J3FSN0-F1
#
_entry.id   AF-A0A1J3FSN0-F1
#
_cell.length_a   1.000
_cell.length_b   1.000
_cell.length_c   1.000
_cell.angle_alpha   90.00
_cell.angle_beta   90.00
_cell.angle_gamma   90.00
#
_symmetry.space_group_name_H-M   'P 1'
#
loop_
_entity.id
_entity.type
_entity.pdbx_description
1 polymer ?
#
loop_
_entity_poly.entity_id
_entity_poly.type
_entity_poly.pdbx_seq_one_letter_code
_entity_poly.pdbx_strand_id
1 'polypeptide(L)'
;MFQILNTTTGTPNIEDYGHYVFTLSHQFLKSRSFLGGNISDNSYKAGVELAVESLGFSTDHPSGVSMKECIETATIIRRAPVLRAAELPIELANVLSSRLYIQWYKETCESPANQQALANQLGYYDMSKQYSNPRETKVNMSRIKLAIFWDRVIKMVEMNELPFDFHMGKKWVYASQFYQLLAEPLDIAYFYKYTFSKTSGHYLENGNRPKRYVVIDKWWKESGEPLKEKRARTRYASATQDPCFWAKLEEAKEWLDEMRSESGCSDAQRRALLWRKIVGFERYADTLVKMKDVSVDVLAKKSSYIVWVENLREFKLRMGNGIEMVADEIDAMET
;
A
#
# COMPACT_ATOMS: atom_id res chain seq x y z
N MET A 1 40.50 17.30 29.08
CA MET A 1 40.24 16.27 28.06
C MET A 1 41.40 16.16 27.06
N PHE A 2 42.64 16.50 27.44
CA PHE A 2 43.54 17.26 26.55
C PHE A 2 44.79 16.55 25.98
N GLN A 3 44.98 15.22 26.07
CA GLN A 3 46.27 14.63 25.63
C GLN A 3 46.24 13.32 24.84
N ILE A 4 45.08 12.71 24.55
CA ILE A 4 45.09 11.36 23.96
C ILE A 4 45.04 11.35 22.44
N LEU A 5 44.47 12.37 21.79
CA LEU A 5 44.42 12.38 20.33
C LEU A 5 45.65 13.01 19.65
N ASN A 6 46.50 13.72 20.39
CA ASN A 6 47.71 14.34 19.82
C ASN A 6 48.94 13.42 19.83
N THR A 7 48.85 12.19 20.34
CA THR A 7 49.99 11.26 20.40
C THR A 7 50.04 10.25 19.26
N THR A 8 49.10 10.28 18.31
CA THR A 8 49.05 9.34 17.18
C THR A 8 49.22 10.04 15.83
N THR A 9 50.45 10.42 15.53
CA THR A 9 50.97 10.48 14.14
C THR A 9 51.41 9.10 13.64
N GLY A 10 50.82 8.03 14.18
CA GLY A 10 51.08 6.63 13.82
C GLY A 10 49.78 5.86 13.71
N THR A 11 49.72 4.96 12.73
CA THR A 11 48.61 4.03 12.45
C THR A 11 47.99 3.43 13.71
N PRO A 12 46.64 3.40 13.85
CA PRO A 12 45.99 2.92 15.06
C PRO A 12 46.26 1.43 15.26
N ASN A 13 46.89 1.08 16.38
CA ASN A 13 47.18 -0.29 16.77
C ASN A 13 45.92 -0.91 17.41
N ILE A 14 45.38 -1.96 16.78
CA ILE A 14 44.06 -2.56 17.09
C ILE A 14 44.01 -3.28 18.44
N GLU A 15 45.13 -3.44 19.14
CA GLU A 15 45.27 -4.42 20.23
C GLU A 15 45.03 -3.92 21.67
N ASP A 16 44.79 -2.62 21.92
CA ASP A 16 44.74 -2.12 23.30
C ASP A 16 43.42 -1.42 23.70
N TYR A 17 42.29 -2.09 23.43
CA TYR A 17 40.97 -1.66 23.89
C TYR A 17 40.89 -1.47 25.42
N GLY A 18 41.68 -2.23 26.18
CA GLY A 18 41.76 -2.13 27.64
C GLY A 18 42.27 -0.77 28.11
N HIS A 19 43.36 -0.27 27.52
CA HIS A 19 43.88 1.05 27.79
C HIS A 19 42.87 2.17 27.45
N TYR A 20 42.15 2.05 26.33
CA TYR A 20 41.10 3.01 25.96
C TYR A 20 39.94 3.03 26.96
N VAL A 21 39.44 1.86 27.38
CA VAL A 21 38.32 1.76 28.34
C VAL A 21 38.73 2.30 29.71
N PHE A 22 39.92 1.95 30.21
CA PHE A 22 40.44 2.46 31.48
C PHE A 22 40.58 3.98 31.44
N THR A 23 41.14 4.51 30.36
CA THR A 23 41.41 5.93 30.25
C THR A 23 40.14 6.76 30.08
N LEU A 24 39.18 6.30 29.28
CA LEU A 24 37.87 6.93 29.12
C LEU A 24 37.08 6.95 30.45
N SER A 25 37.13 5.83 31.20
CA SER A 25 36.45 5.72 32.49
C SER A 25 37.04 6.67 33.54
N HIS A 26 38.37 6.77 33.60
CA HIS A 26 39.07 7.70 34.49
C HIS A 26 38.83 9.17 34.11
N GLN A 27 38.74 9.49 32.81
CA GLN A 27 38.41 10.83 32.35
C GLN A 27 36.97 11.23 32.64
N PHE A 28 36.00 10.32 32.50
CA PHE A 28 34.60 10.56 32.85
C PHE A 28 34.42 10.87 34.35
N LEU A 29 35.19 10.19 35.21
CA LEU A 29 35.21 10.48 36.65
C LEU A 29 35.80 11.87 36.96
N LYS A 30 36.84 12.29 36.23
CA LYS A 30 37.44 13.62 36.37
C LYS A 30 36.56 14.74 35.80
N SER A 31 35.89 14.54 34.67
CA SER A 31 35.00 15.57 34.08
C SER A 31 33.79 15.86 34.97
N ARG A 32 33.27 14.87 35.70
CA ARG A 32 32.22 15.06 36.71
C ARG A 32 32.61 16.00 37.86
N SER A 33 33.91 16.21 38.08
CA SER A 33 34.46 17.11 39.11
C SER A 33 34.76 18.53 38.61
N PHE A 34 34.58 18.80 37.31
CA PHE A 34 34.83 20.12 36.70
C PHE A 34 33.54 20.95 36.71
N LEU A 35 33.42 21.88 37.67
CA LEU A 35 32.31 22.85 37.78
C LEU A 35 32.60 24.19 37.08
N GLY A 36 33.73 24.32 36.36
CA GLY A 36 34.22 25.59 35.85
C GLY A 36 34.24 25.67 34.33
N GLY A 37 33.12 26.05 33.73
CA GLY A 37 33.00 26.42 32.32
C GLY A 37 31.64 27.05 32.06
N ASN A 38 31.56 28.04 31.18
CA ASN A 38 30.28 28.61 30.73
C ASN A 38 29.49 27.51 30.02
N ILE A 39 28.59 26.85 30.75
CA ILE A 39 27.70 25.84 30.18
C ILE A 39 26.74 26.59 29.26
N SER A 40 26.85 26.34 27.95
CA SER A 40 25.87 26.84 26.99
C SER A 40 24.46 26.43 27.42
N ASP A 41 23.52 27.37 27.44
CA ASP A 41 22.10 27.10 27.75
C ASP A 41 21.46 26.09 26.78
N ASN A 42 22.11 25.81 25.65
CA ASN A 42 21.70 24.79 24.69
C ASN A 42 22.57 23.54 24.84
N SER A 43 21.97 22.47 25.37
CA SER A 43 22.61 21.16 25.53
C SER A 43 23.17 20.57 24.23
N TYR A 44 22.58 20.89 23.08
CA TYR A 44 23.14 20.51 21.78
C TYR A 44 24.44 21.25 21.46
N LYS A 45 24.49 22.58 21.68
CA LYS A 45 25.70 23.38 21.45
C LYS A 45 26.83 22.96 22.39
N ALA A 46 26.51 22.77 23.68
CA ALA A 46 27.46 22.24 24.66
C ALA A 46 27.99 20.85 24.24
N GLY A 47 27.12 19.97 23.72
CA GLY A 47 27.52 18.66 23.22
C GLY A 47 28.43 18.71 21.98
N VAL A 48 28.17 19.63 21.04
CA VAL A 48 29.03 19.83 19.86
C VAL A 48 30.38 20.40 20.27
N GLU A 49 30.42 21.38 21.18
CA GLU A 49 31.67 21.96 21.71
C GLU A 49 32.52 20.91 22.41
N LEU A 50 31.91 20.09 23.27
CA LEU A 50 32.59 18.93 23.88
C LEU A 50 33.10 17.93 22.83
N ALA A 51 32.35 17.67 21.76
CA ALA A 51 32.80 16.78 20.70
C ALA A 51 34.02 17.34 19.94
N VAL A 52 34.02 18.63 19.62
CA VAL A 52 35.15 19.33 18.96
C VAL A 52 36.40 19.30 19.85
N GLU A 53 36.26 19.64 21.13
CA GLU A 53 37.35 19.56 22.11
C GLU A 53 37.87 18.13 22.27
N SER A 54 36.97 17.15 22.30
CA SER A 54 37.34 15.73 22.42
C SER A 54 38.17 15.24 21.24
N LEU A 55 37.97 15.82 20.05
CA LEU A 55 38.73 15.56 18.83
C LEU A 55 40.10 16.27 18.80
N GLY A 56 40.43 17.02 19.86
CA GLY A 56 41.70 17.74 20.00
C GLY A 56 41.73 19.12 19.36
N PHE A 57 40.58 19.63 18.89
CA PHE A 57 40.49 20.97 18.32
C PHE A 57 40.08 21.99 19.37
N SER A 58 40.76 23.15 19.39
CA SER A 58 40.27 24.32 20.13
C SER A 58 39.11 24.97 19.38
N THR A 59 38.02 25.29 20.07
CA THR A 59 36.82 25.91 19.50
C THR A 59 37.09 27.28 18.88
N ASP A 60 38.12 27.98 19.36
CA ASP A 60 38.47 29.34 18.91
C ASP A 60 39.48 29.33 17.74
N HIS A 61 40.04 28.17 17.40
CA HIS A 61 40.96 28.03 16.28
C HIS A 61 40.19 27.77 14.97
N PRO A 62 40.62 28.30 13.81
CA PRO A 62 39.93 28.11 12.52
C PRO A 62 39.60 26.64 12.19
N SER A 63 40.47 25.70 12.54
CA SER A 63 40.23 24.27 12.36
C SER A 63 39.13 23.70 13.26
N GLY A 64 38.98 24.22 14.49
CA GLY A 64 37.89 23.83 15.38
C GLY A 64 36.54 24.43 14.98
N VAL A 65 36.55 25.67 14.47
CA VAL A 65 35.36 26.29 13.86
C VAL A 65 34.88 25.46 12.67
N SER A 66 35.79 25.08 11.77
CA SER A 66 35.45 24.22 10.62
C SER A 66 34.93 22.84 11.07
N MET A 67 35.55 22.22 12.09
CA MET A 67 35.08 20.93 12.63
C MET A 67 33.66 21.06 13.22
N LYS A 68 33.38 22.14 13.94
CA LYS A 68 32.04 22.46 14.48
C LYS A 68 31.00 22.54 13.36
N GLU A 69 31.29 23.31 12.30
CA GLU A 69 30.41 23.44 11.12
C GLU A 69 30.16 22.09 10.44
N CYS A 70 31.18 21.23 10.32
CA CYS A 70 31.02 19.89 9.78
C CYS A 70 30.08 19.01 10.62
N ILE A 71 30.24 19.01 11.95
CA ILE A 71 29.36 18.24 12.87
C ILE A 71 27.93 18.74 12.80
N GLU A 72 27.74 20.07 12.78
CA GLU A 72 26.42 20.68 12.67
C GLU A 72 25.75 20.34 11.33
N THR A 73 26.48 20.47 10.23
CA THR A 73 25.99 20.12 8.89
C THR A 73 25.63 18.63 8.80
N ALA A 74 26.49 17.74 9.27
CA ALA A 74 26.22 16.30 9.31
C ALA A 74 24.99 15.98 10.18
N THR A 75 24.83 16.70 11.29
CA THR A 75 23.66 16.53 12.16
C THR A 75 22.37 17.00 11.49
N ILE A 76 22.39 18.13 10.78
CA ILE A 76 21.25 18.63 10.00
C ILE A 76 20.85 17.61 8.94
N ILE A 77 21.82 17.12 8.16
CA ILE A 77 21.59 16.11 7.12
C ILE A 77 20.96 14.85 7.74
N ARG A 78 21.49 14.38 8.88
CA ARG A 78 20.97 13.19 9.57
C ARG A 78 19.59 13.39 10.19
N ARG A 79 19.27 14.61 10.67
CA ARG A 79 17.97 14.93 11.30
C ARG A 79 16.89 15.24 10.28
N ALA A 80 17.24 15.70 9.08
CA ALA A 80 16.27 16.10 8.07
C ALA A 80 15.23 15.01 7.75
N PRO A 81 15.59 13.72 7.61
CA PRO A 81 14.60 12.65 7.45
C PRO A 81 13.64 12.49 8.63
N VAL A 82 14.15 12.61 9.85
CA VAL A 82 13.34 12.50 11.08
C VAL A 82 12.35 13.66 11.19
N LEU A 83 12.80 14.88 10.89
CA LEU A 83 11.95 16.07 10.89
C LEU A 83 10.84 15.96 9.85
N ARG A 84 11.18 15.58 8.60
CA ARG A 84 10.17 15.33 7.56
C ARG A 84 9.17 14.25 7.98
N ALA A 85 9.64 13.13 8.54
CA ALA A 85 8.76 12.08 9.03
C ALA A 85 7.83 12.55 10.18
N ALA A 86 8.24 13.54 10.97
CA ALA A 86 7.42 14.14 12.02
C ALA A 86 6.34 15.11 11.47
N GLU A 87 6.54 15.67 10.28
CA GLU A 87 5.57 16.54 9.60
C GLU A 87 4.48 15.74 8.85
N LEU A 88 4.84 14.58 8.28
CA LEU A 88 3.91 13.74 7.51
C LEU A 88 2.57 13.41 8.22
N PRO A 89 2.51 13.18 9.55
CA PRO A 89 1.23 13.02 10.27
C PRO A 89 0.29 14.22 10.16
N ILE A 90 0.83 15.44 10.16
CA ILE A 90 0.06 16.69 10.00
C ILE A 90 -0.48 16.76 8.57
N GLU A 91 0.36 16.44 7.59
CA GLU A 91 -0.05 16.38 6.19
C GLU A 91 -1.11 15.30 5.93
N LEU A 92 -0.97 14.13 6.56
CA LEU A 92 -1.96 13.06 6.51
C LEU A 92 -3.31 13.51 7.07
N ALA A 93 -3.30 14.31 8.15
CA ALA A 93 -4.52 14.89 8.71
C ALA A 93 -5.22 15.84 7.73
N ASN A 94 -4.48 16.59 6.92
CA ASN A 94 -5.06 17.48 5.90
C ASN A 94 -5.81 16.72 4.80
N VAL A 95 -5.33 15.53 4.42
CA VAL A 95 -6.01 14.68 3.42
C VAL A 95 -7.03 13.71 4.03
N LEU A 96 -7.11 13.63 5.36
CA LEU A 96 -8.04 12.75 6.07
C LEU A 96 -9.51 13.02 5.70
N SER A 97 -9.86 14.29 5.49
CA SER A 97 -11.20 14.69 5.02
C SER A 97 -11.60 14.00 3.72
N SER A 98 -10.65 13.81 2.79
CA SER A 98 -10.88 13.11 1.52
C SER A 98 -11.12 11.62 1.75
N ARG A 99 -10.38 11.00 2.67
CA ARG A 99 -10.60 9.59 3.06
C ARG A 99 -11.97 9.39 3.69
N LEU A 100 -12.33 10.25 4.64
CA LEU A 100 -13.64 10.20 5.31
C LEU A 100 -14.78 10.41 4.31
N TYR A 101 -14.58 11.25 3.29
CA TYR A 101 -15.58 11.45 2.25
C TYR A 101 -15.82 10.20 1.41
N ILE A 102 -14.76 9.47 1.04
CA ILE A 102 -14.91 8.18 0.32
C ILE A 102 -15.57 7.13 1.23
N GLN A 103 -15.19 7.06 2.50
CA GLN A 103 -15.80 6.16 3.47
C GLN A 103 -17.31 6.43 3.62
N TRP A 104 -17.68 7.70 3.79
CA TRP A 104 -19.08 8.13 3.84
C TRP A 104 -19.83 7.80 2.54
N TYR A 105 -19.18 7.99 1.38
CA TYR A 105 -19.78 7.64 0.09
C TYR A 105 -20.07 6.14 0.01
N LYS A 106 -19.11 5.30 0.41
CA LYS A 106 -19.27 3.84 0.47
C LYS A 106 -20.45 3.45 1.37
N GLU A 107 -20.49 3.96 2.59
CA GLU A 107 -21.59 3.70 3.54
C GLU A 107 -22.94 4.15 2.99
N THR A 108 -22.96 5.26 2.24
CA THR A 108 -24.18 5.78 1.63
C THR A 108 -24.68 4.90 0.48
N CYS A 109 -23.78 4.27 -0.27
CA CYS A 109 -24.14 3.26 -1.29
C CYS A 109 -24.64 1.95 -0.66
N GLU A 110 -24.25 1.66 0.57
CA GLU A 110 -24.61 0.43 1.29
C GLU A 110 -25.84 0.59 2.18
N SER A 111 -26.22 1.84 2.51
CA SER A 111 -27.28 2.12 3.45
C SER A 111 -28.68 1.87 2.86
N PRO A 112 -29.50 1.00 3.47
CA PRO A 112 -30.88 0.78 3.04
C PRO A 112 -31.78 2.00 3.29
N ALA A 113 -31.34 2.96 4.11
CA ALA A 113 -32.06 4.21 4.36
C ALA A 113 -31.96 5.21 3.19
N ASN A 114 -31.04 5.00 2.25
CA ASN A 114 -30.92 5.84 1.06
C ASN A 114 -31.79 5.29 -0.08
N GLN A 115 -32.84 6.02 -0.46
CA GLN A 115 -33.75 5.63 -1.54
C GLN A 115 -33.03 5.38 -2.88
N GLN A 116 -31.98 6.14 -3.20
CA GLN A 116 -31.19 5.92 -4.41
C GLN A 116 -30.36 4.64 -4.31
N ALA A 117 -29.77 4.35 -3.15
CA ALA A 117 -29.06 3.09 -2.92
C ALA A 117 -30.01 1.89 -2.98
N LEU A 118 -31.23 2.04 -2.44
CA LEU A 118 -32.27 1.03 -2.50
C LEU A 118 -32.78 0.78 -3.92
N ALA A 119 -32.90 1.82 -4.75
CA ALA A 119 -33.31 1.72 -6.14
C ALA A 119 -32.20 1.10 -7.02
N ASN A 120 -30.95 1.55 -6.81
CA ASN A 120 -29.82 1.11 -7.60
C ASN A 120 -29.36 -0.29 -7.18
N GLN A 121 -29.33 -0.60 -5.89
CA GLN A 121 -28.83 -1.86 -5.32
C GLN A 121 -27.39 -2.17 -5.79
N LEU A 122 -26.60 -1.11 -5.98
CA LEU A 122 -25.22 -1.12 -6.47
C LEU A 122 -24.27 -0.77 -5.33
N GLY A 123 -23.11 -1.44 -5.32
CA GLY A 123 -21.98 -1.08 -4.48
C GLY A 123 -21.30 0.21 -4.92
N TYR A 124 -20.44 0.77 -4.07
CA TYR A 124 -19.73 2.02 -4.37
C TYR A 124 -18.79 1.91 -5.59
N TYR A 125 -18.21 0.73 -5.83
CA TYR A 125 -17.46 0.41 -7.04
C TYR A 125 -18.33 0.56 -8.29
N ASP A 126 -19.45 -0.17 -8.34
CA ASP A 126 -20.37 -0.18 -9.48
C ASP A 126 -20.96 1.21 -9.73
N MET A 127 -21.32 1.93 -8.65
CA MET A 127 -21.80 3.31 -8.73
C MET A 127 -20.76 4.24 -9.38
N SER A 128 -19.50 4.18 -8.93
CA SER A 128 -18.43 4.98 -9.51
C SER A 128 -18.14 4.62 -10.97
N LYS A 129 -18.27 3.34 -11.33
CA LYS A 129 -18.07 2.87 -12.71
C LYS A 129 -19.20 3.29 -13.64
N GLN A 130 -20.45 3.29 -13.18
CA GLN A 130 -21.61 3.58 -14.03
C GLN A 130 -21.96 5.07 -14.11
N TYR A 131 -21.85 5.81 -13.00
CA TYR A 131 -22.34 7.19 -12.91
C TYR A 131 -21.21 8.22 -12.89
N SER A 132 -21.53 9.44 -13.35
CA SER A 132 -20.63 10.60 -13.37
C SER A 132 -21.31 11.84 -12.78
N ASN A 133 -22.17 11.66 -11.78
CA ASN A 133 -22.92 12.78 -11.21
C ASN A 133 -22.00 13.63 -10.29
N PRO A 134 -22.44 14.81 -9.82
CA PRO A 134 -21.61 15.70 -9.00
C PRO A 134 -21.01 15.03 -7.74
N ARG A 135 -21.72 14.04 -7.17
CA ARG A 135 -21.23 13.24 -6.04
C ARG A 135 -20.05 12.37 -6.45
N GLU A 136 -20.14 11.62 -7.56
CA GLU A 136 -19.00 10.81 -8.04
C GLU A 136 -17.81 11.68 -8.43
N THR A 137 -18.05 12.86 -9.01
CA THR A 137 -16.97 13.83 -9.28
C THR A 137 -16.25 14.23 -7.99
N LYS A 138 -16.97 14.50 -6.89
CA LYS A 138 -16.36 14.83 -5.60
C LYS A 138 -15.62 13.64 -4.97
N VAL A 139 -16.13 12.43 -5.12
CA VAL A 139 -15.43 11.19 -4.72
C VAL A 139 -14.14 11.02 -5.51
N ASN A 140 -14.19 11.23 -6.82
CA ASN A 140 -13.03 11.16 -7.70
C ASN A 140 -11.97 12.21 -7.33
N MET A 141 -12.37 13.45 -7.00
CA MET A 141 -11.43 14.46 -6.48
C MET A 141 -10.80 14.05 -5.15
N SER A 142 -11.56 13.40 -4.27
CA SER A 142 -11.06 12.90 -2.99
C SER A 142 -10.05 11.76 -3.21
N ARG A 143 -10.32 10.85 -4.16
CA ARG A 143 -9.40 9.79 -4.60
C ARG A 143 -8.07 10.39 -5.10
N ILE A 144 -8.14 11.40 -5.97
CA ILE A 144 -6.94 12.07 -6.52
C ILE A 144 -6.11 12.74 -5.42
N LYS A 145 -6.75 13.45 -4.48
CA LYS A 145 -6.03 14.08 -3.35
C LYS A 145 -5.26 13.07 -2.51
N LEU A 146 -5.87 11.92 -2.23
CA LEU A 146 -5.20 10.84 -1.50
C LEU A 146 -4.06 10.22 -2.32
N ALA A 147 -4.26 10.01 -3.62
CA ALA A 147 -3.22 9.52 -4.52
C ALA A 147 -1.99 10.44 -4.53
N ILE A 148 -2.18 11.75 -4.67
CA ILE A 148 -1.09 12.74 -4.64
C ILE A 148 -0.29 12.65 -3.34
N PHE A 149 -0.97 12.53 -2.19
CA PHE A 149 -0.31 12.39 -0.91
C PHE A 149 0.55 11.12 -0.84
N TRP A 150 -0.02 9.96 -1.18
CA TRP A 150 0.70 8.68 -1.10
C TRP A 150 1.82 8.57 -2.14
N ASP A 151 1.60 9.05 -3.36
CA ASP A 151 2.64 9.10 -4.40
C ASP A 151 3.83 9.95 -3.93
N ARG A 152 3.56 11.08 -3.24
CA ARG A 152 4.62 11.91 -2.62
C ARG A 152 5.36 11.17 -1.51
N VAL A 153 4.64 10.55 -0.57
CA VAL A 153 5.26 9.79 0.54
C VAL A 153 6.16 8.68 0.00
N ILE A 154 5.70 7.93 -0.99
CA ILE A 154 6.48 6.86 -1.62
C ILE A 154 7.72 7.42 -2.31
N LYS A 155 7.59 8.54 -3.05
CA LYS A 155 8.74 9.22 -3.65
C LYS A 155 9.77 9.65 -2.60
N MET A 156 9.32 10.16 -1.45
CA MET A 156 10.22 10.52 -0.35
C MET A 156 10.97 9.30 0.22
N VAL A 157 10.30 8.14 0.35
CA VAL A 157 10.98 6.89 0.74
C VAL A 157 12.03 6.50 -0.29
N GLU A 158 11.70 6.54 -1.58
CA GLU A 158 12.61 6.17 -2.68
C GLU A 158 13.83 7.10 -2.79
N MET A 159 13.65 8.38 -2.45
CA MET A 159 14.73 9.37 -2.44
C MET A 159 15.55 9.37 -1.14
N ASN A 160 15.32 8.40 -0.23
CA ASN A 160 15.94 8.35 1.11
C ASN A 160 15.71 9.64 1.92
N GLU A 161 14.59 10.30 1.69
CA GLU A 161 14.22 11.52 2.39
C GLU A 161 13.53 11.23 3.73
N LEU A 162 13.22 9.96 4.03
CA LEU A 162 12.61 9.50 5.27
C LEU A 162 13.52 8.50 6.00
N PRO A 163 13.29 8.22 7.28
CA PRO A 163 14.04 7.20 8.02
C PRO A 163 14.05 5.87 7.29
N PHE A 164 15.16 5.14 7.35
CA PHE A 164 15.36 3.89 6.59
C PHE A 164 14.29 2.82 6.91
N ASP A 165 13.77 2.83 8.13
CA ASP A 165 12.76 1.91 8.67
C ASP A 165 11.32 2.47 8.56
N PHE A 166 11.12 3.60 7.87
CA PHE A 166 9.82 4.26 7.76
C PHE A 166 8.71 3.31 7.27
N HIS A 167 9.02 2.49 6.26
CA HIS A 167 8.11 1.51 5.66
C HIS A 167 7.76 0.34 6.58
N MET A 168 8.53 0.11 7.65
CA MET A 168 8.26 -0.89 8.69
C MET A 168 7.41 -0.31 9.82
N GLY A 169 7.24 1.01 9.87
CA GLY A 169 6.44 1.69 10.87
C GLY A 169 4.97 1.29 10.76
N LYS A 170 4.45 0.55 11.76
CA LYS A 170 3.05 0.08 11.82
C LYS A 170 2.02 1.15 11.46
N LYS A 171 2.21 2.39 11.93
CA LYS A 171 1.35 3.53 11.59
C LYS A 171 1.20 3.73 10.08
N TRP A 172 2.32 3.73 9.36
CA TRP A 172 2.35 3.98 7.92
C TRP A 172 1.81 2.79 7.15
N VAL A 173 2.21 1.57 7.53
CA VAL A 173 1.69 0.31 6.95
C VAL A 173 0.17 0.24 7.05
N TYR A 174 -0.40 0.47 8.24
CA TYR A 174 -1.86 0.43 8.41
C TYR A 174 -2.53 1.58 7.66
N ALA A 175 -2.01 2.82 7.77
CA ALA A 175 -2.61 3.96 7.09
C ALA A 175 -2.64 3.78 5.56
N SER A 176 -1.56 3.25 4.98
CA SER A 176 -1.47 2.98 3.54
C SER A 176 -2.39 1.84 3.12
N GLN A 177 -2.47 0.77 3.93
CA GLN A 177 -3.37 -0.34 3.65
C GLN A 177 -4.84 0.09 3.68
N PHE A 178 -5.24 0.88 4.69
CA PHE A 178 -6.60 1.41 4.75
C PHE A 178 -6.93 2.33 3.56
N TYR A 179 -5.97 3.13 3.13
CA TYR A 179 -6.11 3.92 1.91
C TYR A 179 -6.33 3.02 0.69
N GLN A 180 -5.48 2.01 0.50
CA GLN A 180 -5.52 1.11 -0.65
C GLN A 180 -6.84 0.36 -0.72
N LEU A 181 -7.27 -0.27 0.38
CA LEU A 181 -8.53 -1.03 0.44
C LEU A 181 -9.76 -0.18 0.08
N LEU A 182 -9.70 1.14 0.31
CA LEU A 182 -10.80 2.05 0.03
C LEU A 182 -10.73 2.66 -1.37
N ALA A 183 -9.54 3.11 -1.78
CA ALA A 183 -9.32 3.90 -2.98
C ALA A 183 -8.96 3.07 -4.23
N GLU A 184 -8.28 1.94 -4.08
CA GLU A 184 -7.88 1.11 -5.23
C GLU A 184 -9.10 0.59 -6.02
N PRO A 185 -10.20 0.15 -5.38
CA PRO A 185 -11.43 -0.17 -6.12
C PRO A 185 -11.95 0.98 -6.99
N LEU A 186 -11.82 2.22 -6.53
CA LEU A 186 -12.23 3.40 -7.31
C LEU A 186 -11.26 3.71 -8.45
N ASP A 187 -9.96 3.48 -8.26
CA ASP A 187 -8.97 3.56 -9.34
C ASP A 187 -9.22 2.49 -10.41
N ILE A 188 -9.58 1.26 -10.00
CA ILE A 188 -9.98 0.18 -10.90
C ILE A 188 -11.27 0.56 -11.65
N ALA A 189 -12.28 1.09 -10.96
CA ALA A 189 -13.52 1.54 -11.58
C ALA A 189 -13.25 2.64 -12.61
N TYR A 190 -12.40 3.61 -12.28
CA TYR A 190 -11.99 4.68 -13.18
C TYR A 190 -11.24 4.13 -14.40
N PHE A 191 -10.29 3.22 -14.19
CA PHE A 191 -9.53 2.58 -15.27
C PHE A 191 -10.45 1.89 -16.27
N TYR A 192 -11.32 0.99 -15.81
CA TYR A 192 -12.23 0.26 -16.69
C TYR A 192 -13.33 1.11 -17.32
N LYS A 193 -13.56 2.33 -16.79
CA LYS A 193 -14.53 3.27 -17.34
C LYS A 193 -13.95 4.18 -18.42
N TYR A 194 -12.71 4.66 -18.23
CA TYR A 194 -12.13 5.73 -19.06
C TYR A 194 -10.83 5.39 -19.77
N THR A 195 -10.06 4.43 -19.25
CA THR A 195 -8.69 4.14 -19.73
C THR A 195 -8.60 2.79 -20.43
N PHE A 196 -9.44 1.84 -20.04
CA PHE A 196 -9.38 0.49 -20.55
C PHE A 196 -9.68 0.44 -22.05
N SER A 197 -8.81 -0.27 -22.77
CA SER A 197 -9.01 -0.67 -24.14
C SER A 197 -8.37 -2.05 -24.30
N LYS A 198 -8.90 -2.89 -25.20
CA LYS A 198 -8.34 -4.23 -25.44
C LYS A 198 -6.87 -4.20 -25.89
N THR A 199 -6.40 -3.08 -26.42
CA THR A 199 -5.00 -2.87 -26.84
C THR A 199 -4.10 -2.39 -25.70
N SER A 200 -4.62 -1.63 -24.73
CA SER A 200 -3.86 -1.18 -23.55
C SER A 200 -3.75 -2.23 -22.45
N GLY A 201 -4.56 -3.28 -22.51
CA GLY A 201 -4.53 -4.40 -21.58
C GLY A 201 -5.30 -4.15 -20.29
N HIS A 202 -5.35 -5.18 -19.44
CA HIS A 202 -6.06 -5.13 -18.17
C HIS A 202 -5.32 -4.34 -17.07
N TYR A 203 -6.03 -3.98 -16.01
CA TYR A 203 -5.50 -3.18 -14.91
C TYR A 203 -4.26 -3.82 -14.23
N LEU A 204 -4.24 -5.15 -14.12
CA LEU A 204 -3.15 -5.89 -13.48
C LEU A 204 -1.95 -6.13 -14.40
N GLU A 205 -2.05 -5.76 -15.68
CA GLU A 205 -0.93 -5.84 -16.60
C GLU A 205 0.11 -4.74 -16.34
N ASN A 206 1.35 -5.02 -16.75
CA ASN A 206 2.51 -4.20 -16.40
C ASN A 206 2.32 -2.74 -16.85
N GLY A 207 2.41 -1.82 -15.87
CA GLY A 207 2.34 -0.38 -16.10
C GLY A 207 0.96 0.25 -15.91
N ASN A 208 -0.13 -0.54 -15.89
CA ASN A 208 -1.50 -0.02 -15.73
C ASN A 208 -1.85 0.25 -14.26
N ARG A 209 -1.42 -0.63 -13.36
CA ARG A 209 -1.61 -0.44 -11.91
C ARG A 209 -0.67 0.64 -11.37
N PRO A 210 -1.19 1.68 -10.68
CA PRO A 210 -0.36 2.71 -10.08
C PRO A 210 0.71 2.14 -9.12
N LYS A 211 1.96 2.61 -9.27
CA LYS A 211 3.13 2.17 -8.50
C LYS A 211 2.88 2.19 -6.99
N ARG A 212 2.12 3.15 -6.48
CA ARG A 212 1.79 3.25 -5.06
C ARG A 212 1.17 1.99 -4.48
N TYR A 213 0.25 1.34 -5.19
CA TYR A 213 -0.40 0.14 -4.66
C TYR A 213 0.55 -1.06 -4.63
N VAL A 214 1.46 -1.14 -5.60
CA VAL A 214 2.52 -2.16 -5.61
C VAL A 214 3.47 -1.99 -4.42
N VAL A 215 3.85 -0.75 -4.11
CA VAL A 215 4.72 -0.44 -2.95
C VAL A 215 3.99 -0.70 -1.63
N ILE A 216 2.71 -0.35 -1.53
CA ILE A 216 1.92 -0.60 -0.31
C ILE A 216 1.73 -2.11 -0.08
N ASP A 217 1.45 -2.90 -1.12
CA ASP A 217 1.40 -4.35 -1.01
C ASP A 217 2.72 -4.93 -0.49
N LYS A 218 3.86 -4.36 -0.91
CA LYS A 218 5.18 -4.75 -0.43
C LYS A 218 5.33 -4.42 1.06
N TRP A 219 5.01 -3.19 1.48
CA TRP A 219 5.05 -2.79 2.90
C TRP A 219 4.15 -3.68 3.76
N TRP A 220 2.96 -4.02 3.27
CA TRP A 220 2.04 -4.92 3.96
C TRP A 220 2.63 -6.31 4.16
N LYS A 221 3.17 -6.92 3.09
CA LYS A 221 3.80 -8.26 3.14
C LYS A 221 5.02 -8.30 4.07
N GLU A 222 5.87 -7.28 4.01
CA GLU A 222 7.09 -7.20 4.82
C GLU A 222 6.81 -6.91 6.31
N SER A 223 5.65 -6.34 6.63
CA SER A 223 5.27 -6.06 8.02
C SER A 223 5.05 -7.30 8.90
N GLY A 224 5.10 -8.50 8.33
CA GLY A 224 4.97 -9.76 9.04
C GLY A 224 3.55 -9.99 9.53
N GLU A 225 2.56 -9.76 8.65
CA GLU A 225 1.12 -9.91 8.93
C GLU A 225 0.88 -11.11 9.86
N PRO A 226 0.17 -10.94 11.00
CA PRO A 226 -0.10 -12.04 11.90
C PRO A 226 -0.79 -13.12 11.09
N LEU A 227 -0.20 -14.33 11.07
CA LEU A 227 -0.73 -15.56 10.47
C LEU A 227 -2.24 -15.45 10.35
N LYS A 228 -2.76 -15.15 9.13
CA LYS A 228 -4.19 -14.98 8.91
C LYS A 228 -4.90 -16.13 9.62
N GLU A 229 -5.66 -15.79 10.66
CA GLU A 229 -6.38 -16.82 11.40
C GLU A 229 -7.17 -17.63 10.37
N LYS A 230 -6.97 -18.95 10.35
CA LYS A 230 -7.65 -19.83 9.38
C LYS A 230 -9.17 -19.87 9.57
N ARG A 231 -9.73 -19.00 10.42
CA ARG A 231 -11.14 -18.92 10.77
C ARG A 231 -11.80 -17.81 9.98
N ALA A 232 -12.96 -18.12 9.43
CA ALA A 232 -13.81 -17.12 8.81
C ALA A 232 -14.19 -16.03 9.81
N ARG A 233 -14.32 -14.79 9.33
CA ARG A 233 -14.72 -13.67 10.18
C ARG A 233 -16.16 -13.86 10.67
N THR A 234 -16.48 -13.23 11.80
CA THR A 234 -17.84 -13.22 12.32
C THR A 234 -18.77 -12.37 11.45
N ARG A 235 -18.24 -11.29 10.85
CA ARG A 235 -18.96 -10.36 9.97
C ARG A 235 -18.18 -10.12 8.68
N TYR A 236 -18.88 -9.67 7.64
CA TYR A 236 -18.25 -9.19 6.41
C TYR A 236 -17.28 -8.03 6.69
N ALA A 237 -16.22 -7.97 5.88
CA ALA A 237 -15.22 -6.95 5.98
C ALA A 237 -15.83 -5.56 5.72
N SER A 238 -15.32 -4.53 6.38
CA SER A 238 -15.70 -3.15 6.04
C SER A 238 -15.19 -2.72 4.66
N ALA A 239 -14.13 -3.34 4.17
CA ALA A 239 -13.60 -3.21 2.81
C ALA A 239 -13.06 -4.57 2.36
N THR A 240 -13.20 -4.90 1.07
CA THR A 240 -12.72 -6.18 0.53
C THR A 240 -11.21 -6.32 0.70
N GLN A 241 -10.76 -7.40 1.34
CA GLN A 241 -9.36 -7.55 1.79
C GLN A 241 -8.36 -7.75 0.66
N ASP A 242 -8.82 -8.17 -0.52
CA ASP A 242 -8.03 -8.11 -1.74
C ASP A 242 -8.43 -6.83 -2.49
N PRO A 243 -7.57 -5.78 -2.49
CA PRO A 243 -7.91 -4.51 -3.13
C PRO A 243 -8.00 -4.63 -4.66
N CYS A 244 -7.41 -5.68 -5.25
CA CYS A 244 -7.48 -5.98 -6.68
C CYS A 244 -8.67 -6.87 -7.06
N PHE A 245 -9.57 -7.21 -6.12
CA PHE A 245 -10.72 -8.08 -6.38
C PHE A 245 -11.50 -7.66 -7.63
N TRP A 246 -11.82 -6.37 -7.75
CA TRP A 246 -12.58 -5.84 -8.89
C TRP A 246 -11.81 -5.94 -10.21
N ALA A 247 -10.49 -5.79 -10.21
CA ALA A 247 -9.70 -5.93 -11.43
C ALA A 247 -9.73 -7.37 -11.96
N LYS A 248 -9.61 -8.34 -11.05
CA LYS A 248 -9.73 -9.78 -11.37
C LYS A 248 -11.12 -10.15 -11.87
N LEU A 249 -12.17 -9.50 -11.32
CA LEU A 249 -13.54 -9.69 -11.80
C LEU A 249 -13.73 -9.20 -13.24
N GLU A 250 -13.18 -8.05 -13.61
CA GLU A 250 -13.30 -7.53 -14.98
C GLU A 250 -12.60 -8.45 -15.99
N GLU A 251 -11.43 -9.00 -15.67
CA GLU A 251 -10.80 -10.05 -16.47
C GLU A 251 -11.68 -11.31 -16.59
N ALA A 252 -12.27 -11.76 -15.48
CA ALA A 252 -13.15 -12.93 -15.46
C ALA A 252 -14.44 -12.74 -16.26
N LYS A 253 -14.94 -11.51 -16.38
CA LYS A 253 -16.07 -11.17 -17.25
C LYS A 253 -15.68 -11.31 -18.72
N GLU A 254 -14.52 -10.79 -19.11
CA GLU A 254 -14.04 -10.94 -20.49
C GLU A 254 -13.78 -12.38 -20.88
N TRP A 255 -13.21 -13.21 -20.00
CA TRP A 255 -13.05 -14.64 -20.29
C TRP A 255 -14.40 -15.34 -20.51
N LEU A 256 -15.43 -14.96 -19.74
CA LEU A 256 -16.78 -15.52 -19.89
C LEU A 256 -17.46 -15.04 -21.18
N ASP A 257 -17.26 -13.78 -21.56
CA ASP A 257 -17.79 -13.23 -22.82
C ASP A 257 -17.10 -13.85 -24.04
N GLU A 258 -15.78 -14.05 -23.97
CA GLU A 258 -15.01 -14.76 -25.01
C GLU A 258 -15.47 -16.21 -25.16
N MET A 259 -15.80 -16.87 -24.04
CA MET A 259 -16.38 -18.22 -24.01
C MET A 259 -17.75 -18.33 -24.68
N ARG A 260 -18.54 -17.25 -24.64
CA ARG A 260 -19.89 -17.15 -25.24
C ARG A 260 -19.85 -16.78 -26.72
N SER A 261 -18.75 -16.20 -27.21
CA SER A 261 -18.63 -15.75 -28.59
C SER A 261 -18.40 -16.92 -29.56
N GLU A 262 -19.30 -17.07 -30.54
CA GLU A 262 -19.21 -18.10 -31.59
C GLU A 262 -17.95 -17.98 -32.46
N SER A 263 -17.40 -16.77 -32.60
CA SER A 263 -16.19 -16.49 -33.39
C SER A 263 -14.89 -16.49 -32.57
N GLY A 264 -14.95 -16.58 -31.24
CA GLY A 264 -13.82 -16.33 -30.35
C GLY A 264 -12.92 -17.54 -30.07
N CYS A 265 -13.37 -18.77 -30.32
CA CYS A 265 -12.66 -19.95 -29.82
C CYS A 265 -12.92 -21.24 -30.61
N SER A 266 -12.43 -21.31 -31.86
CA SER A 266 -12.37 -22.57 -32.62
C SER A 266 -11.34 -23.56 -32.06
N ASP A 267 -10.41 -23.09 -31.21
CA ASP A 267 -9.37 -23.89 -30.59
C ASP A 267 -9.80 -24.44 -29.22
N ALA A 268 -9.90 -25.78 -29.13
CA ALA A 268 -10.23 -26.50 -27.91
C ALA A 268 -9.23 -26.23 -26.75
N GLN A 269 -7.95 -25.99 -27.06
CA GLN A 269 -6.92 -25.72 -26.05
C GLN A 269 -7.13 -24.34 -25.41
N ARG A 270 -7.39 -23.31 -26.23
CA ARG A 270 -7.75 -21.97 -25.75
C ARG A 270 -9.02 -22.01 -24.91
N ARG A 271 -10.04 -22.77 -25.30
CA ARG A 271 -11.25 -22.97 -24.48
C ARG A 271 -10.91 -23.59 -23.13
N ALA A 272 -10.16 -24.68 -23.10
CA ALA A 272 -9.77 -25.32 -21.85
C ALA A 272 -8.99 -24.38 -20.91
N LEU A 273 -8.12 -23.52 -21.47
CA LEU A 273 -7.36 -22.52 -20.71
C LEU A 273 -8.26 -21.44 -20.10
N LEU A 274 -9.15 -20.84 -20.90
CA LEU A 274 -10.11 -19.84 -20.43
C LEU A 274 -11.02 -20.41 -19.34
N TRP A 275 -11.50 -21.63 -19.54
CA TRP A 275 -12.34 -22.30 -18.53
C TRP A 275 -11.60 -22.50 -17.21
N ARG A 276 -10.33 -22.91 -17.26
CA ARG A 276 -9.49 -23.02 -16.07
C ARG A 276 -9.34 -21.69 -15.33
N LYS A 277 -9.18 -20.58 -16.07
CA LYS A 277 -9.10 -19.24 -15.48
C LYS A 277 -10.42 -18.81 -14.82
N ILE A 278 -11.56 -19.03 -15.49
CA ILE A 278 -12.91 -18.75 -14.95
C ILE A 278 -13.15 -19.53 -13.65
N VAL A 279 -12.92 -20.84 -13.66
CA VAL A 279 -13.08 -21.70 -12.46
C VAL A 279 -12.08 -21.31 -11.38
N GLY A 280 -10.87 -20.87 -11.75
CA GLY A 280 -9.88 -20.34 -10.82
C GLY A 280 -10.38 -19.10 -10.09
N PHE A 281 -10.94 -18.13 -10.83
CA PHE A 281 -11.52 -16.92 -10.24
C PHE A 281 -12.77 -17.23 -9.40
N GLU A 282 -13.65 -18.12 -9.85
CA GLU A 282 -14.83 -18.57 -9.09
C GLU A 282 -14.44 -19.11 -7.72
N ARG A 283 -13.49 -20.06 -7.66
CA ARG A 283 -13.01 -20.63 -6.39
C ARG A 283 -12.35 -19.60 -5.49
N TYR A 284 -11.58 -18.68 -6.09
CA TYR A 284 -10.96 -17.57 -5.36
C TYR A 284 -12.04 -16.69 -4.72
N ALA A 285 -13.02 -16.23 -5.49
CA ALA A 285 -14.09 -15.36 -5.00
C ALA A 285 -14.95 -16.07 -3.94
N ASP A 286 -15.33 -17.33 -4.17
CA ASP A 286 -16.05 -18.16 -3.19
C ASP A 286 -15.30 -18.27 -1.86
N THR A 287 -13.98 -18.41 -1.91
CA THR A 287 -13.14 -18.48 -0.70
C THR A 287 -13.20 -17.16 0.07
N LEU A 288 -13.05 -16.02 -0.62
CA LEU A 288 -13.15 -14.70 0.01
C LEU A 288 -14.55 -14.46 0.62
N VAL A 289 -15.61 -14.88 -0.06
CA VAL A 289 -16.98 -14.76 0.44
C VAL A 289 -17.19 -15.65 1.68
N LYS A 290 -16.75 -16.92 1.63
CA LYS A 290 -16.85 -17.86 2.76
C LYS A 290 -16.07 -17.38 3.99
N MET A 291 -14.89 -16.80 3.78
CA MET A 291 -14.08 -16.21 4.84
C MET A 291 -14.62 -14.86 5.34
N LYS A 292 -15.64 -14.31 4.65
CA LYS A 292 -16.20 -12.97 4.85
C LYS A 292 -15.15 -11.86 4.73
N ASP A 293 -14.17 -12.08 3.85
CA ASP A 293 -13.13 -11.12 3.50
C ASP A 293 -13.58 -10.12 2.43
N VAL A 294 -14.73 -10.34 1.80
CA VAL A 294 -15.39 -9.33 0.96
C VAL A 294 -16.18 -8.33 1.79
N SER A 295 -16.33 -7.13 1.25
CA SER A 295 -17.28 -6.14 1.75
C SER A 295 -18.68 -6.37 1.18
N VAL A 296 -19.68 -5.78 1.83
CA VAL A 296 -21.10 -5.97 1.50
C VAL A 296 -21.48 -5.43 0.12
N ASP A 297 -20.72 -4.48 -0.41
CA ASP A 297 -20.84 -3.95 -1.77
C ASP A 297 -20.64 -5.02 -2.86
N VAL A 298 -19.75 -5.98 -2.64
CA VAL A 298 -19.56 -7.14 -3.54
C VAL A 298 -20.83 -8.02 -3.59
N LEU A 299 -21.58 -8.04 -2.49
CA LEU A 299 -22.79 -8.86 -2.33
C LEU A 299 -24.08 -8.08 -2.61
N ALA A 300 -23.97 -6.83 -3.07
CA ALA A 300 -25.13 -6.03 -3.44
C ALA A 300 -25.88 -6.70 -4.60
N LYS A 301 -27.22 -6.65 -4.58
CA LYS A 301 -28.07 -7.44 -5.49
C LYS A 301 -27.79 -7.19 -6.98
N LYS A 302 -27.42 -5.96 -7.36
CA LYS A 302 -27.05 -5.62 -8.74
C LYS A 302 -25.55 -5.41 -8.93
N SER A 303 -24.72 -5.85 -7.98
CA SER A 303 -23.28 -5.75 -8.12
C SER A 303 -22.78 -6.49 -9.36
N SER A 304 -21.74 -5.95 -10.02
CA SER A 304 -21.08 -6.64 -11.13
C SER A 304 -20.64 -8.07 -10.76
N TYR A 305 -20.31 -8.34 -9.50
CA TYR A 305 -19.95 -9.69 -9.05
C TYR A 305 -21.16 -10.65 -9.08
N ILE A 306 -22.28 -10.25 -8.48
CA ILE A 306 -23.51 -11.07 -8.46
C ILE A 306 -24.00 -11.33 -9.88
N VAL A 307 -24.02 -10.31 -10.73
CA VAL A 307 -24.40 -10.46 -12.15
C VAL A 307 -23.45 -11.43 -12.88
N TRP A 308 -22.14 -11.38 -12.61
CA TRP A 308 -21.19 -12.34 -13.17
C TRP A 308 -21.44 -13.78 -12.69
N VAL A 309 -21.75 -13.98 -11.40
CA VAL A 309 -22.10 -15.31 -10.85
C VAL A 309 -23.35 -15.88 -11.51
N GLU A 310 -24.40 -15.06 -11.69
CA GLU A 310 -25.63 -15.47 -12.38
C GLU A 310 -25.35 -15.84 -13.84
N ASN A 311 -24.58 -15.01 -14.55
CA ASN A 311 -24.13 -15.26 -15.92
C ASN A 311 -23.33 -16.57 -16.05
N LEU A 312 -22.41 -16.84 -15.12
CA LEU A 312 -21.61 -18.06 -15.11
C LEU A 312 -22.50 -19.28 -14.85
N ARG A 313 -23.46 -19.17 -13.93
CA ARG A 313 -24.42 -20.24 -13.65
C ARG A 313 -25.26 -20.58 -14.88
N GLU A 314 -25.79 -19.58 -15.56
CA GLU A 314 -26.54 -19.78 -16.80
C GLU A 314 -25.68 -20.43 -17.88
N PHE A 315 -24.45 -19.96 -18.05
CA PHE A 315 -23.50 -20.53 -19.02
C PHE A 315 -23.21 -22.02 -18.73
N LYS A 316 -22.99 -22.38 -17.46
CA LYS A 316 -22.79 -23.77 -17.03
C LYS A 316 -23.99 -24.66 -17.35
N LEU A 317 -25.22 -24.16 -17.14
CA LEU A 317 -26.44 -24.91 -17.48
C LEU A 317 -26.56 -25.15 -18.98
N ARG A 318 -26.26 -24.15 -19.81
CA ARG A 318 -26.27 -24.31 -21.27
C ARG A 318 -25.22 -25.32 -21.75
N MET A 319 -24.02 -25.29 -21.17
CA MET A 319 -22.99 -26.30 -21.48
C MET A 319 -23.37 -27.71 -21.04
N GLY A 320 -24.08 -27.85 -19.91
CA GLY A 320 -24.58 -29.15 -19.44
C GLY A 320 -25.71 -29.71 -20.31
N ASN A 321 -26.66 -28.86 -20.72
CA ASN A 321 -27.78 -29.26 -21.58
C ASN A 321 -27.36 -29.51 -23.05
N GLY A 322 -26.21 -28.98 -23.49
CA GLY A 322 -25.64 -29.24 -24.82
C GLY A 322 -25.07 -30.66 -25.02
N ILE A 323 -24.97 -31.46 -23.95
CA ILE A 323 -24.55 -32.87 -24.03
C ILE A 323 -25.75 -33.80 -24.31
N GLU A 324 -26.98 -33.38 -24.03
CA GLU A 324 -28.19 -34.17 -24.35
C GLU A 324 -28.60 -34.07 -25.83
N MET A 325 -28.19 -33.03 -26.55
CA MET A 325 -28.54 -32.85 -27.97
C MET A 325 -27.66 -33.61 -28.97
N VAL A 326 -26.58 -34.26 -28.53
CA VAL A 326 -25.70 -35.08 -29.40
C VAL A 326 -25.98 -36.58 -29.24
N ALA A 327 -26.80 -36.97 -28.27
CA ALA A 327 -27.20 -38.36 -28.08
C ALA A 327 -28.35 -38.79 -29.02
N ASP A 328 -29.26 -37.88 -29.37
CA ASP A 328 -30.45 -38.21 -30.15
C ASP A 328 -30.24 -38.24 -31.69
N GLU A 329 -29.08 -37.83 -32.20
CA GLU A 329 -28.75 -37.90 -33.63
C GLU A 329 -27.90 -39.12 -34.02
N ILE A 330 -27.38 -39.87 -33.03
CA ILE A 330 -26.62 -41.11 -33.27
C ILE A 330 -27.55 -42.33 -33.28
N ASP A 331 -28.62 -42.34 -32.47
CA ASP A 331 -29.58 -43.45 -32.42
C ASP A 331 -30.56 -43.48 -33.62
N ALA A 332 -30.65 -42.42 -34.43
CA ALA A 332 -31.50 -42.38 -35.62
C ALA A 332 -30.80 -42.90 -36.91
N MET A 333 -29.51 -43.25 -36.84
CA MET A 333 -28.79 -43.91 -37.94
C MET A 333 -28.45 -45.39 -37.65
N GLU A 334 -28.87 -45.94 -36.52
CA GLU A 334 -28.65 -47.35 -36.14
C GLU A 334 -29.92 -48.21 -35.97
N THR A 335 -31.05 -47.79 -36.54
CA THR A 335 -32.24 -48.66 -36.73
C THR A 335 -32.84 -48.44 -38.10
#